data_AF-A0A8T3R2D1-F1
#
_entry.id   AF-A0A8T3R2D1-F1
#
_cell.length_a   1.000
_cell.length_b   1.000
_cell.length_c   1.000
_cell.angle_alpha   90.00
_cell.angle_beta   90.00
_cell.angle_gamma   90.00
#
_symmetry.space_group_name_H-M   'P 1'
#
loop_
_entity.id
_entity.type
_entity.pdbx_description
1 polymer ?
#
loop_
_entity_poly.entity_id
_entity_poly.type
_entity_poly.pdbx_seq_one_letter_code
_entity_poly.pdbx_strand_id
1 'polypeptide(L)'
;MGGQFSTRVITLMPVAIAINIVLGVTVQQVLKLPIYLDSIGTILVGVLAGPLAGALTGVLSNLIWQYAPGIGGGTIGPFAITAGVIGLLAGLWGRYGVFRSRPATGTQLILAAIVGAAIVILIVLPIIGNPAYTNPDIGGYPEWVFTAAIVIAVIAAIVVAAFIYLRRDLAGLWVAGAGVVTGIVAAFVSAPIAAIAFGGVTGSGGDLIVAALRQGGADVFSASLGQGLFSDPIDKTITSFVVFIILVNLSSRVIARFPNGERLTSGRAD
;
A
#
# COMPACT_ATOMS: atom_id res chain seq x y z
N MET A 1 -18.84 12.97 -13.29
CA MET A 1 -18.82 11.73 -12.45
C MET A 1 -19.24 10.46 -13.20
N GLY A 2 -19.93 10.53 -14.35
CA GLY A 2 -20.62 9.39 -14.99
C GLY A 2 -19.79 8.24 -15.58
N GLY A 3 -18.45 8.32 -15.65
CA GLY A 3 -17.63 7.24 -16.22
C GLY A 3 -17.19 6.15 -15.24
N GLN A 4 -17.19 6.42 -13.93
CA GLN A 4 -16.58 5.54 -12.92
C GLN A 4 -17.34 4.22 -12.71
N PHE A 5 -18.59 4.14 -13.18
CA PHE A 5 -19.45 2.96 -13.03
C PHE A 5 -19.93 2.42 -14.39
N SER A 6 -19.06 2.48 -15.40
CA SER A 6 -19.33 1.77 -16.65
C SER A 6 -19.34 0.26 -16.43
N THR A 7 -20.00 -0.48 -17.33
CA THR A 7 -20.06 -1.96 -17.28
C THR A 7 -18.68 -2.58 -17.08
N ARG A 8 -17.65 -2.05 -17.76
CA ARG A 8 -16.26 -2.56 -17.65
C ARG A 8 -15.68 -2.39 -16.24
N VAL A 9 -15.95 -1.25 -15.60
CA VAL A 9 -15.48 -1.01 -14.24
C VAL A 9 -16.21 -1.92 -13.27
N ILE A 10 -17.53 -2.02 -13.39
CA ILE A 10 -18.35 -2.90 -12.56
C ILE A 10 -17.91 -4.36 -12.71
N THR A 11 -17.49 -4.81 -13.89
CA THR A 11 -16.93 -6.16 -14.09
C THR A 11 -15.51 -6.33 -13.56
N LEU A 12 -14.71 -5.27 -13.52
CA LEU A 12 -13.35 -5.31 -12.97
C LEU A 12 -13.36 -5.36 -11.43
N MET A 13 -14.32 -4.69 -10.79
CA MET A 13 -14.40 -4.59 -9.32
C MET A 13 -14.45 -5.96 -8.62
N PRO A 14 -15.28 -6.95 -9.02
CA PRO A 14 -15.27 -8.28 -8.41
C PRO A 14 -13.92 -9.01 -8.53
N VAL A 15 -13.24 -8.90 -9.68
CA VAL A 15 -11.93 -9.51 -9.88
C VAL A 15 -10.90 -8.86 -8.96
N ALA A 16 -10.91 -7.53 -8.89
CA ALA A 16 -10.06 -6.77 -7.98
C ALA A 16 -10.31 -7.14 -6.51
N ILE A 17 -11.59 -7.29 -6.12
CA ILE A 17 -11.97 -7.74 -4.78
C ILE A 17 -11.44 -9.14 -4.49
N ALA A 18 -11.60 -10.09 -5.43
CA ALA A 18 -11.11 -11.44 -5.26
C ALA A 18 -9.58 -11.48 -5.08
N ILE A 19 -8.83 -10.71 -5.87
CA ILE A 19 -7.38 -10.60 -5.75
C ILE A 19 -6.97 -10.08 -4.36
N ASN A 20 -7.63 -9.02 -3.88
CA ASN A 20 -7.35 -8.45 -2.56
C ASN A 20 -7.55 -9.49 -1.45
N ILE A 21 -8.65 -10.26 -1.50
CA ILE A 21 -8.96 -11.28 -0.51
C ILE A 21 -7.94 -12.43 -0.57
N VAL A 22 -7.68 -12.98 -1.76
CA VAL A 22 -6.77 -14.13 -1.92
C VAL A 22 -5.36 -13.79 -1.48
N LEU A 23 -4.83 -12.64 -1.91
CA LEU A 23 -3.49 -12.20 -1.51
C LEU A 23 -3.45 -11.82 -0.03
N GLY A 24 -4.44 -11.11 0.47
CA GLY A 24 -4.53 -10.74 1.89
C GLY A 24 -4.53 -11.97 2.80
N VAL A 25 -5.37 -12.96 2.52
CA VAL A 25 -5.41 -14.23 3.28
C VAL A 25 -4.04 -14.93 3.22
N THR A 26 -3.46 -15.06 2.03
CA THR A 26 -2.18 -15.76 1.85
C THR A 26 -1.06 -15.06 2.63
N VAL A 27 -0.97 -13.74 2.55
CA VAL A 27 0.13 -12.98 3.17
C VAL A 27 -0.03 -12.89 4.68
N GLN A 28 -1.25 -12.65 5.17
CA GLN A 28 -1.50 -12.37 6.58
C GLN A 28 -1.72 -13.65 7.39
N GLN A 29 -2.47 -14.62 6.87
CA GLN A 29 -2.87 -15.80 7.64
C GLN A 29 -1.94 -17.00 7.37
N VAL A 30 -1.45 -17.15 6.12
CA VAL A 30 -0.57 -18.27 5.75
C VAL A 30 0.90 -17.92 5.99
N LEU A 31 1.38 -16.81 5.41
CA LEU A 31 2.79 -16.40 5.50
C LEU A 31 3.11 -15.57 6.75
N LYS A 32 2.09 -15.01 7.42
CA LYS A 32 2.21 -14.17 8.62
C LYS A 32 3.23 -13.04 8.48
N LEU A 33 3.31 -12.44 7.28
CA LEU A 33 4.24 -11.35 7.02
C LEU A 33 3.73 -10.05 7.67
N PRO A 34 4.63 -9.13 8.08
CA PRO A 34 4.28 -7.80 8.61
C PRO A 34 3.94 -6.80 7.49
N ILE A 35 3.29 -7.28 6.43
CA ILE A 35 2.77 -6.53 5.28
C ILE A 35 1.43 -7.15 4.89
N TYR A 36 0.55 -6.41 4.21
CA TYR A 36 -0.85 -6.81 4.01
C TYR A 36 -1.15 -7.23 2.55
N LEU A 37 -0.56 -6.55 1.56
CA LEU A 37 -0.71 -6.76 0.10
C LEU A 37 -2.16 -6.94 -0.40
N ASP A 38 -3.12 -6.43 0.36
CA ASP A 38 -4.57 -6.59 0.19
C ASP A 38 -5.22 -5.46 -0.61
N SER A 39 -4.40 -4.57 -1.18
CA SER A 39 -4.86 -3.33 -1.81
C SER A 39 -4.50 -3.25 -3.30
N ILE A 40 -3.97 -4.33 -3.91
CA ILE A 40 -3.56 -4.33 -5.32
C ILE A 40 -4.76 -4.05 -6.23
N GLY A 41 -5.86 -4.77 -6.05
CA GLY A 41 -7.09 -4.57 -6.80
C GLY A 41 -7.73 -3.21 -6.53
N THR A 42 -7.70 -2.75 -5.28
CA THR A 42 -8.21 -1.44 -4.86
C THR A 42 -7.48 -0.30 -5.56
N ILE A 43 -6.16 -0.34 -5.55
CA ILE A 43 -5.32 0.67 -6.21
C ILE A 43 -5.47 0.58 -7.72
N LEU A 44 -5.53 -0.63 -8.31
CA LEU A 44 -5.74 -0.83 -9.74
C LEU A 44 -7.07 -0.21 -10.23
N VAL A 45 -8.18 -0.51 -9.56
CA VAL A 45 -9.50 0.07 -9.90
C VAL A 45 -9.49 1.57 -9.67
N GLY A 46 -8.91 2.05 -8.56
CA GLY A 46 -8.77 3.48 -8.31
C GLY A 46 -8.05 4.18 -9.46
N VAL A 47 -6.84 3.72 -9.80
CA VAL A 47 -6.01 4.33 -10.84
C VAL A 47 -6.70 4.32 -12.21
N LEU A 48 -7.32 3.20 -12.61
CA LEU A 48 -7.98 3.08 -13.91
C LEU A 48 -9.33 3.81 -13.99
N ALA A 49 -10.17 3.64 -12.97
CA ALA A 49 -11.58 4.03 -13.01
C ALA A 49 -11.92 5.30 -12.23
N GLY A 50 -11.11 5.65 -11.22
CA GLY A 50 -11.24 6.87 -10.44
C GLY A 50 -11.54 6.64 -8.95
N PRO A 51 -11.59 7.74 -8.16
CA PRO A 51 -11.64 7.69 -6.70
C PRO A 51 -12.82 6.93 -6.12
N LEU A 52 -14.03 7.10 -6.68
CA LEU A 52 -15.23 6.49 -6.11
C LEU A 52 -15.27 4.99 -6.40
N ALA A 53 -14.87 4.59 -7.61
CA ALA A 53 -14.75 3.18 -7.96
C ALA A 53 -13.70 2.49 -7.08
N GLY A 54 -12.51 3.09 -6.94
CA GLY A 54 -11.45 2.57 -6.07
C GLY A 54 -11.90 2.49 -4.60
N ALA A 55 -12.52 3.54 -4.06
CA ALA A 55 -13.00 3.55 -2.68
C ALA A 55 -14.04 2.45 -2.42
N LEU A 56 -15.01 2.29 -3.32
CA LEU A 56 -16.00 1.22 -3.22
C LEU A 56 -15.37 -0.16 -3.35
N THR A 57 -14.39 -0.35 -4.24
CA THR A 57 -13.63 -1.61 -4.31
C THR A 57 -12.98 -1.92 -2.97
N GLY A 58 -12.28 -0.96 -2.36
CA GLY A 58 -11.63 -1.16 -1.06
C GLY A 58 -12.61 -1.47 0.07
N VAL A 59 -13.68 -0.68 0.19
CA VAL A 59 -14.73 -0.91 1.20
C VAL A 59 -15.35 -2.30 1.02
N LEU A 60 -15.76 -2.64 -0.20
CA LEU A 60 -16.39 -3.93 -0.48
C LEU A 60 -15.42 -5.09 -0.29
N SER A 61 -14.14 -4.95 -0.61
CA SER A 61 -13.13 -5.98 -0.34
C SER A 61 -13.13 -6.41 1.12
N ASN A 62 -13.02 -5.45 2.04
CA ASN A 62 -12.90 -5.77 3.47
C ASN A 62 -14.21 -6.22 4.08
N LEU A 63 -15.35 -5.68 3.65
CA LEU A 63 -16.66 -6.12 4.10
C LEU A 63 -16.99 -7.54 3.60
N ILE A 64 -16.71 -7.84 2.34
CA ILE A 64 -16.92 -9.17 1.77
C ILE A 64 -15.98 -10.17 2.45
N TRP A 65 -14.70 -9.81 2.62
CA TRP A 65 -13.76 -10.68 3.32
C TRP A 65 -14.24 -11.00 4.74
N GLN A 66 -14.71 -10.00 5.49
CA GLN A 66 -15.15 -10.22 6.87
C GLN A 66 -16.46 -11.03 6.95
N TYR A 67 -17.45 -10.71 6.11
CA TYR A 67 -18.84 -11.12 6.34
C TYR A 67 -19.39 -12.14 5.33
N ALA A 68 -18.67 -12.45 4.24
CA ALA A 68 -19.17 -13.40 3.25
C ALA A 68 -19.15 -14.85 3.79
N PRO A 69 -20.24 -15.64 3.62
CA PRO A 69 -20.28 -17.04 4.04
C PRO A 69 -19.17 -17.87 3.38
N GLY A 70 -18.48 -18.71 4.15
CA GLY A 70 -17.43 -19.62 3.66
C GLY A 70 -16.06 -18.98 3.42
N ILE A 71 -15.95 -17.65 3.49
CA ILE A 71 -14.68 -16.90 3.47
C ILE A 71 -14.49 -16.15 4.80
N GLY A 72 -15.61 -15.68 5.37
CA GLY A 72 -15.72 -14.79 6.52
C GLY A 72 -14.98 -15.25 7.77
N GLY A 73 -14.21 -14.33 8.35
CA GLY A 73 -13.50 -14.50 9.62
C GLY A 73 -12.44 -13.41 9.83
N GLY A 74 -12.15 -13.08 11.09
CA GLY A 74 -11.08 -12.16 11.47
C GLY A 74 -11.55 -10.78 11.95
N THR A 75 -10.69 -9.78 11.76
CA THR A 75 -10.79 -8.40 12.31
C THR A 75 -10.86 -7.33 11.21
N ILE A 76 -11.04 -7.73 9.95
CA ILE A 76 -10.78 -6.90 8.77
C ILE A 76 -11.95 -5.95 8.44
N GLY A 77 -13.16 -6.29 8.86
CA GLY A 77 -14.38 -5.52 8.56
C GLY A 77 -14.28 -4.01 8.87
N PRO A 78 -13.89 -3.61 10.10
CA PRO A 78 -13.72 -2.19 10.44
C PRO A 78 -12.69 -1.45 9.57
N PHE A 79 -11.66 -2.14 9.07
CA PHE A 79 -10.65 -1.55 8.19
C PHE A 79 -11.17 -1.26 6.77
N ALA A 80 -12.44 -1.56 6.46
CA ALA A 80 -13.08 -1.14 5.20
C ALA A 80 -13.00 0.37 4.98
N ILE A 81 -13.00 1.17 6.05
CA ILE A 81 -12.81 2.62 5.98
C ILE A 81 -11.41 2.94 5.43
N THR A 82 -10.37 2.32 5.99
CA THR A 82 -8.98 2.46 5.53
C THR A 82 -8.84 2.04 4.07
N ALA A 83 -9.39 0.89 3.68
CA ALA A 83 -9.37 0.39 2.31
C ALA A 83 -10.09 1.35 1.35
N GLY A 84 -11.21 1.96 1.78
CA GLY A 84 -11.91 3.00 1.04
C GLY A 84 -11.05 4.24 0.81
N VAL A 85 -10.35 4.71 1.85
CA VAL A 85 -9.43 5.85 1.73
C VAL A 85 -8.27 5.54 0.78
N ILE A 86 -7.68 4.34 0.86
CA ILE A 86 -6.63 3.90 -0.07
C ILE A 86 -7.12 3.95 -1.53
N GLY A 87 -8.32 3.40 -1.79
CA GLY A 87 -8.91 3.41 -3.13
C GLY A 87 -9.26 4.80 -3.64
N LEU A 88 -9.72 5.69 -2.75
CA LEU A 88 -9.98 7.09 -3.06
C LEU A 88 -8.69 7.78 -3.50
N LEU A 89 -7.62 7.66 -2.71
CA LEU A 89 -6.31 8.26 -2.99
C LEU A 89 -5.72 7.70 -4.29
N ALA A 90 -5.76 6.39 -4.49
CA ALA A 90 -5.32 5.74 -5.74
C ALA A 90 -6.04 6.33 -6.96
N GLY A 91 -7.34 6.59 -6.85
CA GLY A 91 -8.07 7.24 -7.92
C GLY A 91 -7.71 8.71 -8.15
N LEU A 92 -7.32 9.45 -7.12
CA LEU A 92 -6.77 10.79 -7.29
C LEU A 92 -5.40 10.73 -7.99
N TRP A 93 -4.53 9.80 -7.59
CA TRP A 93 -3.24 9.58 -8.25
C TRP A 93 -3.38 9.19 -9.72
N GLY A 94 -4.38 8.36 -10.05
CA GLY A 94 -4.75 8.05 -11.44
C GLY A 94 -5.20 9.29 -12.22
N ARG A 95 -6.01 10.16 -11.61
CA ARG A 95 -6.45 11.43 -12.23
C ARG A 95 -5.31 12.41 -12.44
N TYR A 96 -4.31 12.43 -11.56
CA TYR A 96 -3.12 13.26 -11.72
C TYR A 96 -2.06 12.64 -12.65
N GLY A 97 -2.29 11.45 -13.20
CA GLY A 97 -1.33 10.80 -14.10
C GLY A 97 -0.02 10.41 -13.42
N VAL A 98 -0.06 10.11 -12.11
CA VAL A 98 1.10 9.64 -11.33
C VAL A 98 1.63 8.31 -11.90
N PHE A 99 0.72 7.41 -12.27
CA PHE A 99 1.02 6.08 -12.83
C PHE A 99 1.27 6.10 -14.35
N ARG A 100 1.41 7.30 -14.94
CA ARG A 100 1.68 7.45 -16.38
C ARG A 100 3.15 7.16 -16.64
N SER A 101 3.43 6.20 -17.53
CA SER A 101 4.79 5.84 -17.94
C SER A 101 5.53 7.03 -18.52
N ARG A 102 6.79 7.22 -18.09
CA ARG A 102 7.70 8.29 -18.49
C ARG A 102 9.08 7.67 -18.76
N PRO A 103 9.26 7.04 -19.94
CA PRO A 103 10.54 6.43 -20.30
C PRO A 103 11.67 7.44 -20.19
N ALA A 104 12.77 7.05 -19.56
CA ALA A 104 13.95 7.89 -19.42
C ALA A 104 15.22 7.09 -19.61
N THR A 105 16.32 7.79 -19.85
CA THR A 105 17.64 7.18 -20.04
C THR A 105 18.72 7.99 -19.33
N GLY A 106 19.88 7.37 -19.10
CA GLY A 106 21.04 8.05 -18.53
C GLY A 106 20.95 8.37 -17.04
N THR A 107 21.55 9.49 -16.64
CA THR A 107 21.75 9.90 -15.23
C THR A 107 20.46 10.12 -14.45
N GLN A 108 19.36 10.46 -15.13
CA GLN A 108 18.05 10.65 -14.52
C GLN A 108 17.50 9.36 -13.88
N LEU A 109 17.83 8.18 -14.41
CA LEU A 109 17.40 6.90 -13.83
C LEU A 109 18.15 6.57 -12.55
N ILE A 110 19.44 6.87 -12.51
CA ILE A 110 20.28 6.64 -11.33
C ILE A 110 19.80 7.55 -10.19
N LEU A 111 19.56 8.83 -10.49
CA LEU A 111 18.98 9.78 -9.54
C LEU A 111 17.60 9.32 -9.08
N ALA A 112 16.71 8.90 -9.98
CA ALA A 112 15.37 8.43 -9.60
C ALA A 112 15.41 7.14 -8.76
N ALA A 113 16.33 6.22 -9.05
CA ALA A 113 16.50 5.00 -8.27
C ALA A 113 17.06 5.29 -6.87
N ILE A 114 18.06 6.18 -6.78
CA ILE A 114 18.61 6.65 -5.49
C ILE A 114 17.53 7.37 -4.70
N VAL A 115 16.79 8.30 -5.30
CA VAL A 115 15.72 9.03 -4.61
C VAL A 115 14.57 8.10 -4.21
N GLY A 116 14.20 7.12 -5.05
CA GLY A 116 13.19 6.12 -4.72
C GLY A 116 13.60 5.24 -3.53
N ALA A 117 14.84 4.74 -3.51
CA ALA A 117 15.40 4.04 -2.36
C ALA A 117 15.51 4.95 -1.13
N ALA A 118 15.97 6.19 -1.31
CA ALA A 118 16.10 7.17 -0.24
C ALA A 118 14.73 7.50 0.36
N ILE A 119 13.66 7.59 -0.42
CA ILE A 119 12.31 7.80 0.11
C ILE A 119 11.92 6.65 1.05
N VAL A 120 12.14 5.39 0.65
CA VAL A 120 11.84 4.22 1.49
C VAL A 120 12.71 4.23 2.76
N ILE A 121 13.99 4.57 2.64
CA ILE A 121 14.94 4.63 3.77
C ILE A 121 14.62 5.80 4.70
N LEU A 122 14.32 6.99 4.17
CA LEU A 122 14.01 8.21 4.92
C LEU A 122 12.74 8.09 5.76
N ILE A 123 11.80 7.21 5.40
CA ILE A 123 10.62 6.91 6.23
C ILE A 123 11.01 6.07 7.45
N VAL A 124 12.02 5.23 7.30
CA VAL A 124 12.46 4.27 8.32
C VAL A 124 13.49 4.92 9.24
N LEU A 125 14.25 5.91 8.78
CA LEU A 125 15.25 6.63 9.57
C LEU A 125 14.70 7.32 10.84
N PRO A 126 13.55 8.03 10.82
CA PRO A 126 12.94 8.57 12.04
C PRO A 126 12.51 7.50 13.04
N ILE A 127 12.21 6.29 12.56
CA ILE A 127 11.84 5.14 13.38
C ILE A 127 13.09 4.53 14.02
N ILE A 128 14.20 4.47 13.29
CA ILE A 128 15.51 4.01 13.78
C ILE A 128 16.18 5.02 14.71
N GLY A 129 16.05 6.31 14.43
CA GLY A 129 16.74 7.36 15.18
C GLY A 129 16.08 7.72 16.51
N ASN A 130 14.88 7.23 16.78
CA ASN A 130 14.12 7.61 17.97
C ASN A 130 14.32 6.59 19.11
N PRO A 131 14.90 7.00 20.25
CA PRO A 131 15.11 6.13 21.41
C PRO A 131 13.82 5.49 21.93
N ALA A 132 12.67 6.13 21.76
CA ALA A 132 11.36 5.58 22.10
C ALA A 132 11.02 4.29 21.32
N TYR A 133 11.72 4.04 20.22
CA TYR A 133 11.57 2.86 19.38
C TYR A 133 12.80 1.95 19.42
N THR A 134 13.99 2.44 19.77
CA THR A 134 15.23 1.63 19.66
C THR A 134 15.85 1.21 20.97
N ASN A 135 15.45 1.79 22.11
CA ASN A 135 16.03 1.45 23.40
C ASN A 135 15.06 0.56 24.22
N PRO A 136 15.35 -0.76 24.39
CA PRO A 136 14.51 -1.67 25.15
C PRO A 136 14.32 -1.26 26.62
N ASP A 137 15.26 -0.52 27.20
CA ASP A 137 15.24 -0.12 28.62
C ASP A 137 14.22 0.97 28.93
N ILE A 138 13.78 1.71 27.92
CA ILE A 138 12.68 2.70 28.00
C ILE A 138 11.45 2.28 27.19
N GLY A 139 11.41 1.01 26.77
CA GLY A 139 10.28 0.45 26.07
C GLY A 139 10.28 0.56 24.54
N GLY A 140 11.45 0.68 23.95
CA GLY A 140 11.65 0.50 22.52
C GLY A 140 11.43 -0.95 22.05
N TYR A 141 11.48 -1.12 20.73
CA TYR A 141 11.39 -2.41 20.05
C TYR A 141 12.45 -3.40 20.55
N PRO A 142 12.11 -4.70 20.70
CA PRO A 142 13.09 -5.78 20.75
C PRO A 142 14.01 -5.72 19.52
N GLU A 143 15.30 -6.02 19.70
CA GLU A 143 16.30 -5.94 18.62
C GLU A 143 15.90 -6.71 17.36
N TRP A 144 15.21 -7.85 17.49
CA TRP A 144 14.77 -8.65 16.36
C TRP A 144 13.65 -7.99 15.54
N VAL A 145 12.74 -7.24 16.18
CA VAL A 145 11.68 -6.46 15.51
C VAL A 145 12.32 -5.35 14.70
N PHE A 146 13.26 -4.65 15.31
CA PHE A 146 14.03 -3.59 14.70
C PHE A 146 14.89 -4.08 13.52
N THR A 147 15.51 -5.25 13.66
CA THR A 147 16.30 -5.88 12.60
C THR A 147 15.42 -6.31 11.42
N ALA A 148 14.28 -6.97 11.70
CA ALA A 148 13.32 -7.36 10.66
C ALA A 148 12.79 -6.13 9.91
N ALA A 149 12.53 -5.05 10.65
CA ALA A 149 12.09 -3.78 10.12
C ALA A 149 13.08 -3.18 9.10
N ILE A 150 14.36 -3.10 9.47
CA ILE A 150 15.44 -2.63 8.58
C ILE A 150 15.54 -3.53 7.35
N VAL A 151 15.51 -4.85 7.53
CA VAL A 151 15.64 -5.81 6.42
C VAL A 151 14.51 -5.61 5.40
N ILE A 152 13.27 -5.47 5.86
CA ILE A 152 12.11 -5.23 4.97
C ILE A 152 12.25 -3.89 4.24
N ALA A 153 12.65 -2.84 4.95
CA ALA A 153 12.89 -1.52 4.37
C ALA A 153 13.98 -1.55 3.28
N VAL A 154 15.10 -2.23 3.55
CA VAL A 154 16.20 -2.39 2.60
C VAL A 154 15.76 -3.20 1.39
N ILE A 155 15.05 -4.31 1.59
CA ILE A 155 14.49 -5.12 0.48
C ILE A 155 13.54 -4.27 -0.36
N ALA A 156 12.64 -3.52 0.26
CA ALA A 156 11.72 -2.64 -0.45
C ALA A 156 12.47 -1.55 -1.23
N ALA A 157 13.48 -0.90 -0.63
CA ALA A 157 14.31 0.09 -1.30
C ALA A 157 15.07 -0.50 -2.49
N ILE A 158 15.63 -1.71 -2.35
CA ILE A 158 16.31 -2.43 -3.43
C ILE A 158 15.32 -2.77 -4.54
N VAL A 159 14.14 -3.32 -4.21
CA VAL A 159 13.12 -3.67 -5.21
C VAL A 159 12.68 -2.43 -5.97
N VAL A 160 12.43 -1.32 -5.29
CA VAL A 160 12.05 -0.04 -5.89
C VAL A 160 13.16 0.50 -6.80
N ALA A 161 14.40 0.55 -6.31
CA ALA A 161 15.54 1.05 -7.09
C ALA A 161 15.87 0.17 -8.29
N ALA A 162 15.93 -1.16 -8.09
CA ALA A 162 16.14 -2.13 -9.14
C ALA A 162 15.04 -2.04 -10.18
N PHE A 163 13.79 -1.85 -9.77
CA PHE A 163 12.68 -1.68 -10.69
C PHE A 163 12.82 -0.41 -11.54
N ILE A 164 13.05 0.75 -10.93
CA ILE A 164 13.25 2.02 -11.64
C ILE A 164 14.39 1.89 -12.66
N TYR A 165 15.49 1.24 -12.25
CA TYR A 165 16.67 1.07 -13.09
C TYR A 165 16.46 0.07 -14.25
N LEU A 166 15.85 -1.09 -13.98
CA LEU A 166 15.61 -2.14 -14.97
C LEU A 166 14.52 -1.76 -15.98
N ARG A 167 13.46 -1.08 -15.55
CA ARG A 167 12.37 -0.65 -16.45
C ARG A 167 12.63 0.66 -17.17
N ARG A 168 13.63 1.43 -16.75
CA ARG A 168 13.99 2.71 -17.36
C ARG A 168 12.82 3.71 -17.42
N ASP A 169 12.05 3.80 -16.33
CA ASP A 169 10.84 4.64 -16.26
C ASP A 169 10.81 5.53 -15.00
N LEU A 170 10.79 6.85 -15.20
CA LEU A 170 10.76 7.85 -14.12
C LEU A 170 9.43 7.88 -13.36
N ALA A 171 8.36 7.32 -13.94
CA ALA A 171 7.08 7.19 -13.25
C ALA A 171 7.23 6.41 -11.94
N GLY A 172 8.23 5.51 -11.84
CA GLY A 172 8.52 4.78 -10.62
C GLY A 172 8.76 5.68 -9.41
N LEU A 173 9.41 6.85 -9.57
CA LEU A 173 9.61 7.79 -8.46
C LEU A 173 8.27 8.38 -7.96
N TRP A 174 7.38 8.72 -8.89
CA TRP A 174 6.07 9.28 -8.57
C TRP A 174 5.15 8.23 -7.93
N VAL A 175 5.22 6.99 -8.41
CA VAL A 175 4.52 5.84 -7.86
C VAL A 175 5.01 5.53 -6.44
N ALA A 176 6.32 5.62 -6.19
CA ALA A 176 6.89 5.46 -4.85
C ALA A 176 6.33 6.53 -3.89
N GLY A 177 6.40 7.81 -4.27
CA GLY A 177 5.87 8.90 -3.45
C GLY A 177 4.36 8.76 -3.17
N ALA A 178 3.57 8.39 -4.18
CA ALA A 178 2.14 8.17 -4.01
C ALA A 178 1.85 6.98 -3.09
N GLY A 179 2.60 5.88 -3.19
CA GLY A 179 2.48 4.73 -2.31
C GLY A 179 2.77 5.07 -0.85
N VAL A 180 3.86 5.82 -0.61
CA VAL A 180 4.24 6.31 0.73
C VAL A 180 3.15 7.19 1.33
N VAL A 181 2.71 8.21 0.60
CA VAL A 181 1.66 9.13 1.09
C VAL A 181 0.38 8.36 1.38
N THR A 182 0.01 7.42 0.51
CA THR A 182 -1.17 6.57 0.71
C THR A 182 -1.04 5.70 1.96
N GLY A 183 0.14 5.13 2.22
CA GLY A 183 0.39 4.32 3.41
C GLY A 183 0.44 5.13 4.70
N ILE A 184 1.01 6.33 4.70
CA ILE A 184 0.98 7.23 5.87
C ILE A 184 -0.47 7.58 6.22
N VAL A 185 -1.27 7.97 5.21
CA VAL A 185 -2.70 8.26 5.43
C VAL A 185 -3.44 7.02 5.92
N ALA A 186 -3.14 5.84 5.36
CA ALA A 186 -3.73 4.58 5.81
C ALA A 186 -3.42 4.30 7.28
N ALA A 187 -2.17 4.50 7.73
CA ALA A 187 -1.75 4.31 9.13
C ALA A 187 -2.54 5.20 10.11
N PHE A 188 -2.71 6.48 9.77
CA PHE A 188 -3.50 7.40 10.60
C PHE A 188 -4.99 7.04 10.65
N VAL A 189 -5.53 6.47 9.57
CA VAL A 189 -6.94 6.03 9.53
C VAL A 189 -7.13 4.69 10.24
N SER A 190 -6.16 3.77 10.11
CA SER A 190 -6.24 2.42 10.69
C SER A 190 -5.92 2.37 12.18
N ALA A 191 -5.02 3.22 12.69
CA ALA A 191 -4.58 3.17 14.08
C ALA A 191 -5.72 3.35 15.12
N PRO A 192 -6.65 4.32 14.98
CA PRO A 192 -7.80 4.41 15.89
C PRO A 192 -8.70 3.17 15.84
N ILE A 193 -8.87 2.59 14.65
CA ILE A 193 -9.68 1.40 14.44
C ILE A 193 -9.04 0.21 15.17
N ALA A 194 -7.75 -0.01 14.96
CA ALA A 194 -6.98 -1.07 15.63
C ALA A 194 -7.02 -0.91 17.17
N ALA A 195 -6.82 0.31 17.65
CA ALA A 195 -6.77 0.59 19.09
C ALA A 195 -8.13 0.39 19.78
N ILE A 196 -9.21 0.93 19.19
CA ILE A 196 -10.54 0.93 19.83
C ILE A 196 -11.27 -0.39 19.61
N ALA A 197 -11.24 -0.94 18.39
CA ALA A 197 -12.03 -2.13 18.06
C ALA A 197 -11.35 -3.43 18.50
N PHE A 198 -10.01 -3.44 18.61
CA PHE A 198 -9.24 -4.68 18.81
C PHE A 198 -8.17 -4.58 19.91
N GLY A 199 -8.08 -3.46 20.62
CA GLY A 199 -7.05 -3.29 21.67
C GLY A 199 -5.62 -3.36 21.13
N GLY A 200 -5.42 -3.10 19.83
CA GLY A 200 -4.13 -3.17 19.13
C GLY A 200 -3.73 -4.56 18.64
N VAL A 201 -4.55 -5.59 18.83
CA VAL A 201 -4.24 -6.97 18.40
C VAL A 201 -5.26 -7.41 17.36
N THR A 202 -4.84 -7.41 16.09
CA THR A 202 -5.71 -7.64 14.93
C THR A 202 -5.60 -9.05 14.34
N GLY A 203 -4.70 -9.89 14.85
CA GLY A 203 -4.34 -11.19 14.30
C GLY A 203 -3.36 -11.13 13.13
N SER A 204 -2.71 -9.98 12.90
CA SER A 204 -1.76 -9.76 11.79
C SER A 204 -0.31 -10.04 12.21
N GLY A 205 0.60 -10.20 11.25
CA GLY A 205 2.04 -10.25 11.52
C GLY A 205 2.59 -8.97 12.17
N GLY A 206 1.87 -7.85 12.04
CA GLY A 206 2.20 -6.57 12.68
C GLY A 206 1.88 -6.52 14.18
N ASP A 207 1.04 -7.42 14.69
CA ASP A 207 0.65 -7.42 16.11
C ASP A 207 1.83 -7.64 17.06
N LEU A 208 2.87 -8.34 16.59
CA LEU A 208 4.12 -8.51 17.35
C LEU A 208 4.80 -7.16 17.61
N ILE A 209 4.70 -6.23 16.66
CA ILE A 209 5.21 -4.86 16.78
C ILE A 209 4.38 -4.09 17.81
N VAL A 210 3.05 -4.23 17.78
CA VAL A 210 2.16 -3.58 18.77
C VAL A 210 2.39 -4.14 20.17
N ALA A 211 2.50 -5.45 20.33
CA ALA A 211 2.77 -6.11 21.60
C ALA A 211 4.12 -5.68 22.19
N ALA A 212 5.16 -5.60 21.36
CA ALA A 212 6.46 -5.06 21.73
C ALA A 212 6.37 -3.60 22.24
N LEU A 213 5.67 -2.72 21.51
CA LEU A 213 5.48 -1.33 21.92
C LEU A 213 4.73 -1.21 23.24
N ARG A 214 3.71 -2.04 23.44
CA ARG A 214 2.94 -2.07 24.71
C ARG A 214 3.75 -2.61 25.87
N GLN A 215 4.60 -3.60 25.65
CA GLN A 215 5.56 -4.08 26.66
C GLN A 215 6.50 -2.96 27.09
N GLY A 216 6.81 -2.05 26.16
CA GLY A 216 7.56 -0.84 26.43
C GLY A 216 6.80 0.32 27.07
N GLY A 217 5.55 0.11 27.47
CA GLY A 217 4.76 1.16 28.12
C GLY A 217 4.11 2.16 27.16
N ALA A 218 4.18 1.95 25.84
CA ALA A 218 3.36 2.70 24.91
C ALA A 218 1.87 2.38 25.11
N ASP A 219 1.02 3.41 25.04
CA ASP A 219 -0.42 3.19 25.04
C ASP A 219 -0.86 2.50 23.74
N VAL A 220 -2.04 1.89 23.76
CA VAL A 220 -2.55 1.07 22.65
C VAL A 220 -2.61 1.87 21.34
N PHE A 221 -2.93 3.16 21.41
CA PHE A 221 -3.00 4.02 20.24
C PHE A 221 -1.62 4.31 19.65
N SER A 222 -0.66 4.78 20.45
CA SER A 222 0.70 5.03 19.94
C SER A 222 1.38 3.76 19.45
N ALA A 223 1.09 2.62 20.09
CA ALA A 223 1.57 1.33 19.65
C ALA A 223 1.01 0.94 18.26
N SER A 224 -0.30 1.11 18.06
CA SER A 224 -0.96 0.82 16.78
C SER A 224 -0.52 1.79 15.68
N LEU A 225 -0.37 3.08 15.99
CA LEU A 225 0.09 4.09 15.04
C LEU A 225 1.55 3.88 14.65
N GLY A 226 2.42 3.57 15.62
CA GLY A 226 3.83 3.27 15.35
C GLY A 226 3.99 2.06 14.44
N GLN A 227 3.22 0.99 14.69
CA GLN A 227 3.17 -0.17 13.79
C GLN A 227 2.67 0.20 12.39
N GLY A 228 1.57 0.95 12.28
CA GLY A 228 1.01 1.37 10.99
C GLY A 228 1.97 2.25 10.19
N LEU A 229 2.59 3.25 10.82
CA LEU A 229 3.58 4.12 10.16
C LEU A 229 4.84 3.37 9.73
N PHE A 230 5.14 2.26 10.39
CA PHE A 230 6.23 1.39 10.01
C PHE A 230 5.88 0.53 8.78
N SER A 231 4.75 -0.19 8.78
CA SER A 231 4.43 -1.16 7.73
C SER A 231 3.67 -0.58 6.54
N ASP A 232 2.72 0.33 6.77
CA ASP A 232 1.74 0.72 5.75
C ASP A 232 2.36 1.52 4.60
N PRO A 233 3.30 2.46 4.83
CA PRO A 233 4.02 3.13 3.74
C PRO A 233 4.77 2.14 2.84
N ILE A 234 5.42 1.12 3.43
CA ILE A 234 6.17 0.11 2.69
C ILE A 234 5.21 -0.74 1.86
N ASP A 235 4.16 -1.26 2.50
CA ASP A 235 3.14 -2.09 1.85
C ASP A 235 2.45 -1.37 0.68
N LYS A 236 2.07 -0.10 0.88
CA LYS A 236 1.36 0.69 -0.14
C LYS A 236 2.29 1.15 -1.25
N THR A 237 3.59 1.29 -0.97
CA THR A 237 4.61 1.47 -2.00
C THR A 237 4.74 0.22 -2.86
N ILE A 238 4.95 -0.95 -2.26
CA ILE A 238 5.08 -2.23 -2.99
C ILE A 238 3.83 -2.49 -3.83
N THR A 239 2.64 -2.37 -3.22
CA THR A 239 1.35 -2.55 -3.89
C THR A 239 1.19 -1.60 -5.07
N SER A 240 1.57 -0.32 -4.92
CA SER A 240 1.51 0.66 -6.01
C SER A 240 2.47 0.29 -7.15
N PHE A 241 3.66 -0.22 -6.86
CA PHE A 241 4.57 -0.73 -7.89
C PHE A 241 4.02 -1.95 -8.62
N VAL A 242 3.39 -2.88 -7.91
CA VAL A 242 2.70 -4.03 -8.55
C VAL A 242 1.63 -3.54 -9.51
N VAL A 243 0.81 -2.57 -9.11
CA VAL A 243 -0.20 -1.96 -10.01
C VAL A 243 0.45 -1.27 -11.20
N PHE A 244 1.53 -0.51 -10.97
CA PHE A 244 2.25 0.13 -12.06
C PHE A 244 2.81 -0.88 -13.07
N ILE A 245 3.34 -2.00 -12.60
CA ILE A 245 3.79 -3.12 -13.46
C ILE A 245 2.63 -3.66 -14.29
N ILE A 246 1.48 -3.92 -13.66
CA ILE A 246 0.29 -4.39 -14.37
C ILE A 246 -0.06 -3.41 -15.49
N LEU A 247 -0.13 -2.10 -15.18
CA LEU A 247 -0.45 -1.06 -16.16
C LEU A 247 0.58 -0.97 -17.28
N VAL A 248 1.87 -1.17 -17.00
CA VAL A 248 2.91 -1.09 -18.04
C VAL A 248 2.88 -2.27 -19.00
N ASN A 249 2.42 -3.44 -18.55
CA ASN A 249 2.29 -4.62 -19.40
C ASN A 249 0.93 -4.70 -20.12
N LEU A 250 -0.04 -3.84 -19.78
CA LEU A 250 -1.30 -3.72 -20.53
C LEU A 250 -1.13 -2.83 -21.76
N SER A 251 -1.84 -3.17 -22.85
CA SER A 251 -1.83 -2.35 -24.06
C SER A 251 -2.53 -1.00 -23.84
N SER A 252 -2.07 0.05 -24.53
CA SER A 252 -2.67 1.38 -24.49
C SER A 252 -4.18 1.34 -24.82
N ARG A 253 -4.59 0.43 -25.70
CA ARG A 253 -6.00 0.23 -26.09
C ARG A 253 -6.85 -0.32 -24.94
N VAL A 254 -6.30 -1.17 -24.07
CA VAL A 254 -7.01 -1.69 -22.90
C VAL A 254 -7.14 -0.60 -21.84
N ILE A 255 -6.08 0.18 -21.61
CA ILE A 255 -6.08 1.25 -20.60
C ILE A 255 -7.00 2.40 -21.02
N ALA A 256 -6.97 2.81 -22.28
CA ALA A 256 -7.80 3.88 -22.85
C ALA A 256 -9.31 3.63 -22.73
N ARG A 257 -9.73 2.37 -22.53
CA ARG A 257 -11.14 1.99 -22.32
C ARG A 257 -11.67 2.36 -20.93
N PHE A 258 -10.80 2.75 -20.00
CA PHE A 258 -11.18 3.14 -18.66
C PHE A 258 -11.26 4.67 -18.50
N PRO A 259 -12.01 5.18 -17.52
CA PRO A 259 -12.19 6.61 -17.29
C PRO A 259 -10.92 7.46 -17.19
N ASN A 260 -9.84 6.95 -16.59
CA ASN A 260 -8.55 7.65 -16.52
C ASN A 260 -7.59 7.25 -17.65
N GLY A 261 -8.07 6.47 -18.64
CA GLY A 261 -7.25 5.85 -19.67
C GLY A 261 -6.36 6.82 -20.43
N GLU A 262 -6.95 7.88 -20.99
CA GLU A 262 -6.22 8.93 -21.74
C GLU A 262 -5.11 9.59 -20.91
N ARG A 263 -5.34 9.77 -19.61
CA ARG A 263 -4.36 10.36 -18.69
C ARG A 263 -3.17 9.44 -18.47
N LEU A 264 -3.41 8.12 -18.45
CA LEU A 264 -2.39 7.10 -18.24
C LEU A 264 -1.65 6.72 -19.54
N THR A 265 -2.23 6.99 -20.71
CA THR A 265 -1.63 6.72 -22.01
C THR A 265 -1.01 7.94 -22.68
N SER A 266 -1.33 9.16 -22.25
CA SER A 266 -0.75 10.39 -22.82
C SER A 266 0.79 10.38 -22.80
N GLY A 267 1.43 10.18 -23.97
CA GLY A 267 2.89 10.12 -24.10
C GLY A 267 3.50 8.71 -24.22
N ARG A 268 2.70 7.64 -24.30
CA ARG A 268 3.21 6.34 -24.78
C ARG A 268 3.38 6.42 -26.30
N ALA A 269 4.57 6.07 -26.82
CA ALA A 269 4.74 5.85 -28.25
C ALA A 269 3.96 4.59 -28.65
N ASP A 270 3.14 4.69 -29.70
CA ASP A 270 2.39 3.57 -30.27
C ASP A 270 3.31 2.59 -31.01
#